data_AF-W0B7L7-F1
#
_entry.id   AF-W0B7L7-F1
#
_cell.length_a   1.000
_cell.length_b   1.000
_cell.length_c   1.000
_cell.angle_alpha   90.00
_cell.angle_beta   90.00
_cell.angle_gamma   90.00
#
_symmetry.space_group_name_H-M   'P 1'
#
loop_
_entity.id
_entity.type
_entity.pdbx_description
1 polymer ?
#
loop_
_entity_poly.entity_id
_entity_poly.type
_entity_poly.pdbx_seq_one_letter_code
_entity_poly.pdbx_strand_id
1 'polypeptide(L)'
;MNIQKLSKAHIGILNDYLDNHVETCMFIRSNLYHSGIEYQNTPYHGEYWASFDDANNINGVLVHYWNGNLMMQAENNNILYALINRYKTNQIKPIAGILGDDSQAGFVIQSLDIKPSQFAINYTEDLFSLSLNHLNVPEKAKENSFQLRSIEQCDISILKRWFIDYKIEALGATSSPELEIEVLDEINDESVNKNRWVLYYKIIRYRYVGLMLICKISFKLAQYIRHQN
;
A
#
# COMPACT_ATOMS: atom_id res chain seq x y z
N MET A 1 7.22 -26.56 11.02
CA MET A 1 7.21 -25.25 10.35
C MET A 1 7.89 -24.24 11.26
N ASN A 2 8.99 -23.65 10.80
CA ASN A 2 9.76 -22.69 11.58
C ASN A 2 9.26 -21.28 11.25
N ILE A 3 8.71 -20.57 12.24
CA ILE A 3 8.24 -19.18 12.06
C ILE A 3 9.01 -18.27 13.00
N GLN A 4 9.57 -17.21 12.44
CA GLN A 4 10.34 -16.22 13.18
C GLN A 4 10.06 -14.79 12.74
N LYS A 5 10.24 -13.86 13.68
CA LYS A 5 10.25 -12.43 13.39
C LYS A 5 11.53 -12.12 12.64
N LEU A 6 11.42 -11.38 11.54
CA LEU A 6 12.58 -11.00 10.75
C LEU A 6 13.33 -9.83 11.37
N SER A 7 14.59 -9.71 10.99
CA SER A 7 15.55 -8.70 11.46
C SER A 7 16.45 -8.30 10.29
N LYS A 8 17.33 -7.31 10.48
CA LYS A 8 18.24 -6.84 9.43
C LYS A 8 19.04 -7.96 8.76
N ALA A 9 19.40 -9.01 9.50
CA ALA A 9 20.11 -10.17 8.97
C ALA A 9 19.33 -10.93 7.87
N HIS A 10 18.01 -10.78 7.85
CA HIS A 10 17.11 -11.48 6.93
C HIS A 10 16.74 -10.65 5.69
N ILE A 11 17.23 -9.41 5.54
CA ILE A 11 16.84 -8.55 4.40
C ILE A 11 17.21 -9.20 3.06
N GLY A 12 18.40 -9.82 2.96
CA GLY A 12 18.84 -10.48 1.73
C GLY A 12 17.88 -11.59 1.31
N ILE A 13 17.67 -12.58 2.19
CA ILE A 13 16.80 -13.72 1.89
C ILE A 13 15.32 -13.34 1.71
N LEU A 14 14.85 -12.26 2.36
CA LEU A 14 13.52 -11.73 2.11
C LEU A 14 13.40 -11.12 0.72
N ASN A 15 14.39 -10.32 0.28
CA ASN A 15 14.39 -9.78 -1.08
C ASN A 15 14.41 -10.90 -2.12
N ASP A 16 15.25 -11.91 -1.95
CA ASP A 16 15.33 -13.05 -2.89
C ASP A 16 13.97 -13.77 -3.03
N TYR A 17 13.25 -13.94 -1.92
CA TYR A 17 11.90 -14.52 -1.94
C TYR A 17 10.89 -13.60 -2.66
N LEU A 18 10.86 -12.31 -2.31
CA LEU A 18 9.92 -11.34 -2.89
C LEU A 18 10.18 -11.08 -4.39
N ASP A 19 11.42 -11.25 -4.85
CA ASP A 19 11.79 -11.12 -6.26
C ASP A 19 11.15 -12.20 -7.14
N ASN A 20 10.83 -13.37 -6.58
CA ASN A 20 10.06 -14.41 -7.27
C ASN A 20 8.54 -14.15 -7.28
N HIS A 21 8.08 -13.11 -6.60
CA HIS A 21 6.67 -12.77 -6.41
C HIS A 21 6.37 -11.29 -6.69
N VAL A 22 7.05 -10.70 -7.67
CA VAL A 22 7.00 -9.26 -7.97
C VAL A 22 5.57 -8.73 -8.09
N GLU A 23 4.72 -9.47 -8.79
CA GLU A 23 3.35 -9.05 -9.13
C GLU A 23 2.45 -8.96 -7.90
N THR A 24 2.62 -9.85 -6.92
CA THR A 24 1.77 -9.92 -5.72
C THR A 24 2.40 -9.23 -4.50
N CYS A 25 3.68 -8.90 -4.55
CA CYS A 25 4.44 -8.37 -3.40
C CYS A 25 4.90 -6.93 -3.54
N MET A 26 4.46 -6.19 -4.57
CA MET A 26 4.98 -4.85 -4.85
C MET A 26 4.91 -3.90 -3.64
N PHE A 27 3.82 -3.86 -2.87
CA PHE A 27 3.76 -3.02 -1.67
C PHE A 27 4.74 -3.45 -0.58
N ILE A 28 4.92 -4.76 -0.37
CA ILE A 28 5.89 -5.28 0.59
C ILE A 28 7.30 -4.84 0.19
N ARG A 29 7.64 -4.99 -1.10
CA ARG A 29 8.93 -4.59 -1.66
C ARG A 29 9.16 -3.09 -1.54
N SER A 30 8.16 -2.29 -1.90
CA SER A 30 8.24 -0.82 -1.81
C SER A 30 8.46 -0.36 -0.37
N ASN A 31 7.69 -0.89 0.57
CA ASN A 31 7.84 -0.55 1.98
C ASN A 31 9.19 -0.98 2.53
N LEU A 32 9.65 -2.19 2.21
CA LEU A 32 10.97 -2.70 2.60
C LEU A 32 12.11 -1.84 2.04
N TYR A 33 11.99 -1.36 0.80
CA TYR A 33 12.96 -0.44 0.20
C TYR A 33 13.03 0.90 0.95
N HIS A 34 11.88 1.44 1.37
CA HIS A 34 11.81 2.74 2.03
C HIS A 34 12.20 2.72 3.52
N SER A 35 11.75 1.73 4.28
CA SER A 35 11.91 1.69 5.74
C SER A 35 12.89 0.64 6.26
N GLY A 36 13.31 -0.30 5.41
CA GLY A 36 13.90 -1.54 5.87
C GLY A 36 12.88 -2.38 6.67
N ILE A 37 13.41 -3.26 7.53
CA ILE A 37 12.66 -4.33 8.19
C ILE A 37 12.36 -4.08 9.68
N GLU A 38 13.00 -3.08 10.28
CA GLU A 38 12.81 -2.76 11.69
C GLU A 38 11.63 -1.82 11.87
N TYR A 39 10.69 -2.20 12.74
CA TYR A 39 9.52 -1.38 13.00
C TYR A 39 9.85 -0.15 13.87
N GLN A 40 9.46 1.05 13.41
CA GLN A 40 9.67 2.32 14.12
C GLN A 40 8.39 3.15 14.27
N ASN A 41 7.22 2.57 13.97
CA ASN A 41 5.93 3.27 14.03
C ASN A 41 5.88 4.58 13.18
N THR A 42 6.64 4.63 12.10
CA THR A 42 6.73 5.73 11.13
C THR A 42 6.35 5.23 9.72
N PRO A 43 6.13 6.12 8.74
CA PRO A 43 5.70 5.73 7.40
C PRO A 43 6.54 4.62 6.77
N TYR A 44 5.88 3.68 6.10
CA TYR A 44 6.41 2.46 5.46
C TYR A 44 6.87 1.35 6.41
N HIS A 45 7.15 1.63 7.68
CA HIS A 45 7.65 0.60 8.61
C HIS A 45 6.60 -0.48 8.88
N GLY A 46 7.04 -1.74 8.93
CA GLY A 46 6.23 -2.88 9.27
C GLY A 46 6.96 -3.88 10.15
N GLU A 47 6.20 -4.73 10.84
CA GLU A 47 6.72 -5.87 11.57
C GLU A 47 6.54 -7.14 10.73
N TYR A 48 7.68 -7.75 10.38
CA TYR A 48 7.75 -8.86 9.44
C TYR A 48 7.90 -10.21 10.17
N TRP A 49 7.08 -11.18 9.78
CA TRP A 49 7.16 -12.56 10.21
C TRP A 49 7.30 -13.45 8.98
N ALA A 50 8.20 -14.44 9.03
CA ALA A 50 8.38 -15.37 7.93
C ALA A 50 8.39 -16.82 8.40
N SER A 51 7.94 -17.68 7.50
CA SER A 51 8.05 -19.13 7.58
C SER A 51 9.28 -19.58 6.78
N PHE A 52 10.01 -20.53 7.33
CA PHE A 52 11.21 -21.11 6.75
C PHE A 52 10.97 -22.61 6.46
N ASP A 53 11.45 -23.05 5.30
CA ASP A 53 11.52 -24.46 4.91
C ASP A 53 12.69 -25.19 5.61
N ASP A 54 12.85 -26.48 5.35
CA ASP A 54 13.92 -27.31 5.93
C ASP A 54 15.32 -26.90 5.44
N ALA A 55 15.41 -26.18 4.31
CA ALA A 55 16.65 -25.64 3.76
C ALA A 55 16.94 -24.20 4.27
N ASN A 56 16.14 -23.68 5.20
CA ASN A 56 16.17 -22.30 5.70
C ASN A 56 15.91 -21.21 4.64
N ASN A 57 15.17 -21.53 3.58
CA ASN A 57 14.61 -20.52 2.67
C ASN A 57 13.26 -20.02 3.17
N ILE A 58 12.95 -18.77 2.89
CA ILE A 58 11.61 -18.23 3.15
C ILE A 58 10.62 -18.87 2.16
N ASN A 59 9.52 -19.40 2.68
CA ASN A 59 8.39 -19.93 1.90
C ASN A 59 7.06 -19.23 2.23
N GLY A 60 7.12 -18.18 3.05
CA GLY A 60 6.00 -17.33 3.35
C GLY A 60 6.37 -16.15 4.24
N VAL A 61 5.71 -15.01 4.03
CA VAL A 61 5.87 -13.79 4.80
C VAL A 61 4.51 -13.17 5.11
N LEU A 62 4.40 -12.58 6.30
CA LEU A 62 3.27 -11.77 6.74
C LEU A 62 3.80 -10.52 7.44
N VAL A 63 3.25 -9.36 7.10
CA VAL A 63 3.75 -8.06 7.55
C VAL A 63 2.60 -7.20 8.06
N HIS A 64 2.77 -6.62 9.24
CA HIS A 64 1.82 -5.64 9.79
C HIS A 64 2.46 -4.24 9.79
N TYR A 65 1.90 -3.33 8.98
CA TYR A 65 2.42 -1.99 8.79
C TYR A 65 1.94 -0.98 9.84
N TRP A 66 2.69 0.13 9.94
CA TRP A 66 2.42 1.28 10.81
C TRP A 66 0.99 1.83 10.72
N ASN A 67 0.32 1.72 9.57
CA ASN A 67 -1.05 2.19 9.38
C ASN A 67 -2.11 1.13 9.69
N GLY A 68 -1.71 -0.07 10.14
CA GLY A 68 -2.61 -1.18 10.46
C GLY A 68 -2.89 -2.11 9.27
N ASN A 69 -2.27 -1.89 8.11
CA ASN A 69 -2.42 -2.80 6.99
C ASN A 69 -1.63 -4.09 7.19
N LEU A 70 -2.31 -5.21 6.98
CA LEU A 70 -1.74 -6.55 6.98
C LEU A 70 -1.52 -7.01 5.53
N MET A 71 -0.31 -7.43 5.22
CA MET A 71 0.04 -7.96 3.89
C MET A 71 0.71 -9.32 4.00
N MET A 72 0.56 -10.14 2.97
CA MET A 72 1.02 -11.53 2.98
C MET A 72 1.46 -12.01 1.60
N GLN A 73 2.37 -12.99 1.61
CA GLN A 73 2.70 -13.83 0.47
C GLN A 73 3.19 -15.17 1.02
N ALA A 74 2.49 -16.26 0.71
CA ALA A 74 2.89 -17.61 1.08
C ALA A 74 2.74 -18.57 -0.11
N GLU A 75 3.55 -19.64 -0.12
CA GLU A 75 3.48 -20.68 -1.15
C GLU A 75 2.20 -21.53 -1.05
N ASN A 76 1.59 -21.63 0.14
CA ASN A 76 0.32 -22.33 0.35
C ASN A 76 -0.41 -21.89 1.62
N ASN A 77 -1.68 -22.28 1.73
CA ASN A 77 -2.56 -21.92 2.85
C ASN A 77 -2.13 -22.51 4.21
N ASN A 78 -1.40 -23.63 4.24
CA ASN A 78 -0.91 -24.18 5.52
C ASN A 78 0.17 -23.28 6.11
N ILE A 79 1.07 -22.77 5.27
CA ILE A 79 2.09 -21.79 5.66
C ILE A 79 1.43 -20.50 6.11
N LEU A 80 0.48 -19.99 5.32
CA LEU A 80 -0.24 -18.75 5.63
C LEU A 80 -1.01 -18.85 6.94
N TYR A 81 -1.69 -19.97 7.20
CA TYR A 81 -2.39 -20.22 8.45
C TYR A 81 -1.46 -20.19 9.67
N ALA A 82 -0.28 -20.81 9.55
CA ALA A 82 0.70 -20.81 10.63
C ALA A 82 1.27 -19.40 10.88
N LEU A 83 1.51 -18.61 9.83
CA LEU A 83 1.88 -17.20 9.93
C LEU A 83 0.81 -16.37 10.65
N ILE A 84 -0.47 -16.57 10.29
CA ILE A 84 -1.61 -15.89 10.93
C ILE A 84 -1.69 -16.24 12.42
N ASN A 85 -1.50 -17.52 12.79
CA ASN A 85 -1.52 -17.92 14.20
C ASN A 85 -0.38 -17.29 15.00
N ARG A 86 0.82 -17.19 14.42
CA ARG A 86 1.93 -16.46 15.04
C ARG A 86 1.63 -14.97 15.17
N TYR A 87 1.01 -14.38 14.15
CA TYR A 87 0.62 -12.98 14.14
C TYR A 87 -0.39 -12.63 15.24
N LYS A 88 -1.42 -13.47 15.46
CA LYS A 88 -2.48 -13.24 16.46
C LYS A 88 -1.93 -12.95 17.86
N THR A 89 -0.79 -13.53 18.23
CA THR A 89 -0.16 -13.30 19.54
C THR A 89 0.83 -12.12 19.56
N ASN A 90 1.11 -11.50 18.41
CA ASN A 90 2.13 -10.46 18.23
C ASN A 90 1.57 -9.23 17.50
N GLN A 91 0.26 -9.00 17.60
CA GLN A 91 -0.40 -7.88 16.93
C GLN A 91 0.05 -6.54 17.54
N ILE A 92 0.68 -5.70 16.72
CA ILE A 92 1.20 -4.39 17.14
C ILE A 92 0.16 -3.26 17.08
N LYS A 93 -0.89 -3.40 16.26
CA LYS A 93 -1.93 -2.39 16.00
C LYS A 93 -3.27 -3.05 15.64
N PRO A 94 -4.41 -2.35 15.72
CA PRO A 94 -5.64 -2.82 15.11
C PRO A 94 -5.47 -3.00 13.60
N ILE A 95 -6.08 -4.04 13.03
CA ILE A 95 -6.08 -4.25 11.57
C ILE A 95 -6.93 -3.15 10.95
N ALA A 96 -6.30 -2.32 10.12
CA ALA A 96 -6.94 -1.28 9.33
C ALA A 96 -7.19 -1.73 7.88
N GLY A 97 -6.52 -2.79 7.43
CA GLY A 97 -6.79 -3.37 6.13
C GLY A 97 -6.01 -4.65 5.86
N ILE A 98 -6.44 -5.39 4.84
CA ILE A 98 -5.78 -6.62 4.37
C ILE A 98 -5.54 -6.47 2.88
N LEU A 99 -4.28 -6.53 2.48
CA LEU A 99 -3.87 -6.37 1.08
C LEU A 99 -2.97 -7.52 0.65
N GLY A 100 -3.28 -8.11 -0.50
CA GLY A 100 -2.50 -9.16 -1.13
C GLY A 100 -3.22 -9.73 -2.34
N ASP A 101 -2.69 -10.84 -2.85
CA ASP A 101 -3.41 -11.70 -3.78
C ASP A 101 -4.82 -12.03 -3.26
N ASP A 102 -5.83 -12.04 -4.14
CA ASP A 102 -7.23 -12.15 -3.72
C ASP A 102 -7.51 -13.42 -2.92
N SER A 103 -6.91 -14.54 -3.34
CA SER A 103 -7.10 -15.84 -2.69
C SER A 103 -6.47 -15.85 -1.30
N GLN A 104 -5.25 -15.30 -1.16
CA GLN A 104 -4.55 -15.24 0.12
C GLN A 104 -5.19 -14.23 1.07
N ALA A 105 -5.57 -13.06 0.57
CA ALA A 105 -6.27 -12.06 1.37
C ALA A 105 -7.63 -12.58 1.85
N GLY A 106 -8.38 -13.27 0.98
CA GLY A 106 -9.62 -13.96 1.36
C GLY A 106 -9.40 -15.01 2.46
N PHE A 107 -8.35 -15.82 2.32
CA PHE A 107 -7.97 -16.81 3.33
C PHE A 107 -7.60 -16.18 4.69
N VAL A 108 -6.88 -15.05 4.66
CA VAL A 108 -6.54 -14.29 5.88
C VAL A 108 -7.78 -13.73 6.55
N ILE A 109 -8.69 -13.11 5.78
CA ILE A 109 -9.98 -12.58 6.28
C ILE A 109 -10.77 -13.68 6.99
N GLN A 110 -10.90 -14.85 6.36
CA GLN A 110 -11.60 -16.00 6.92
C GLN A 110 -10.91 -16.52 8.19
N SER A 111 -9.59 -16.66 8.16
CA SER A 111 -8.80 -17.20 9.29
C SER A 111 -8.77 -16.27 10.52
N LEU A 112 -8.98 -14.98 10.30
CA LEU A 112 -9.10 -13.96 11.34
C LEU A 112 -10.55 -13.74 11.80
N ASP A 113 -11.52 -14.43 11.21
CA ASP A 113 -12.96 -14.28 11.48
C ASP A 113 -13.45 -12.81 11.33
N ILE A 114 -12.90 -12.09 10.35
CA ILE A 114 -13.29 -10.71 10.07
C ILE A 114 -14.52 -10.73 9.17
N LYS A 115 -15.61 -10.11 9.65
CA LYS A 115 -16.90 -10.11 8.96
C LYS A 115 -16.90 -9.11 7.80
N PRO A 116 -17.58 -9.41 6.68
CA PRO A 116 -17.71 -8.48 5.56
C PRO A 116 -18.23 -7.09 5.93
N SER A 117 -19.14 -7.01 6.91
CA SER A 117 -19.73 -5.75 7.39
C SER A 117 -18.75 -4.82 8.09
N GLN A 118 -17.54 -5.28 8.40
CA GLN A 118 -16.51 -4.47 9.07
C GLN A 118 -15.59 -3.74 8.07
N PHE A 119 -15.70 -4.04 6.78
CA PHE A 119 -14.95 -3.35 5.74
C PHE A 119 -15.70 -2.11 5.25
N ALA A 120 -14.96 -1.00 5.09
CA ALA A 120 -15.43 0.18 4.35
C ALA A 120 -15.54 -0.17 2.85
N ILE A 121 -14.52 -0.88 2.38
CA ILE A 121 -14.36 -1.32 1.00
C ILE A 121 -13.79 -2.74 1.01
N ASN A 122 -14.31 -3.59 0.13
CA ASN A 122 -13.82 -4.96 -0.06
C ASN A 122 -14.08 -5.38 -1.50
N TYR A 123 -13.14 -5.04 -2.39
CA TYR A 123 -13.19 -5.41 -3.79
C TYR A 123 -11.80 -5.80 -4.30
N THR A 124 -11.81 -6.55 -5.39
CA THR A 124 -10.61 -6.93 -6.13
C THR A 124 -10.36 -5.89 -7.22
N GLU A 125 -9.14 -5.38 -7.32
CA GLU A 125 -8.70 -4.48 -8.40
C GLU A 125 -7.83 -5.25 -9.40
N ASP A 126 -8.04 -5.05 -10.71
CA ASP A 126 -7.22 -5.67 -11.75
C ASP A 126 -5.87 -4.96 -11.90
N LEU A 127 -4.78 -5.73 -11.85
CA LEU A 127 -3.41 -5.28 -12.07
C LEU A 127 -3.09 -5.07 -13.55
N PHE A 128 -2.65 -3.85 -13.88
CA PHE A 128 -2.09 -3.55 -15.20
C PHE A 128 -0.58 -3.37 -15.09
N SER A 129 0.16 -4.04 -15.97
CA SER A 129 1.59 -3.82 -16.16
C SER A 129 1.85 -3.23 -17.55
N LEU A 130 2.80 -2.31 -17.62
CA LEU A 130 3.26 -1.73 -18.89
C LEU A 130 4.77 -1.83 -18.97
N SER A 131 5.26 -2.65 -19.91
CA SER A 131 6.67 -2.63 -20.28
C SER A 131 7.03 -1.26 -20.84
N LEU A 132 8.09 -0.64 -20.32
CA LEU A 132 8.56 0.66 -20.83
C LEU A 132 9.00 0.58 -22.30
N ASN A 133 9.46 -0.59 -22.76
CA ASN A 133 9.76 -0.82 -24.17
C ASN A 133 8.51 -0.78 -25.07
N HIS A 134 7.32 -0.92 -24.48
CA HIS A 134 6.02 -0.82 -25.14
C HIS A 134 5.28 0.49 -24.80
N LEU A 135 5.93 1.44 -24.12
CA LEU A 135 5.34 2.73 -23.80
C LEU A 135 5.17 3.55 -25.08
N ASN A 136 3.93 3.72 -25.51
CA ASN A 136 3.59 4.61 -26.61
C ASN A 136 3.19 5.98 -26.05
N VAL A 137 4.04 6.99 -26.27
CA VAL A 137 3.75 8.39 -25.86
C VAL A 137 2.91 9.06 -26.94
N PRO A 138 1.65 9.47 -26.66
CA PRO A 138 0.80 10.13 -27.65
C PRO A 138 1.43 11.44 -28.15
N GLU A 139 1.29 11.77 -29.44
CA GLU A 139 1.85 13.01 -30.01
C GLU A 139 1.41 14.27 -29.24
N LYS A 140 0.15 14.31 -28.78
CA LYS A 140 -0.36 15.41 -27.95
C LYS A 140 0.41 15.59 -26.63
N ALA A 141 0.91 14.51 -26.04
CA ALA A 141 1.69 14.58 -24.81
C ALA A 141 3.09 15.18 -25.04
N LYS A 142 3.54 15.26 -26.30
CA LYS A 142 4.80 15.92 -26.69
C LYS A 142 4.62 17.42 -26.94
N GLU A 143 3.39 17.92 -26.97
CA GLU A 143 3.12 19.35 -27.04
C GLU A 143 3.50 20.04 -25.73
N ASN A 144 3.94 21.29 -25.79
CA ASN A 144 4.25 22.15 -24.61
C ASN A 144 3.01 22.59 -23.80
N SER A 145 1.93 21.81 -23.91
CA SER A 145 0.64 22.02 -23.26
C SER A 145 0.61 21.39 -21.86
N PHE A 146 1.53 20.46 -21.56
CA PHE A 146 1.61 19.79 -20.27
C PHE A 146 2.80 20.26 -19.44
N GLN A 147 2.63 20.37 -18.13
CA GLN A 147 3.70 20.65 -17.17
C GLN A 147 3.54 19.74 -15.96
N LEU A 148 4.59 19.02 -15.59
CA LEU A 148 4.67 18.34 -14.29
C LEU A 148 5.24 19.30 -13.26
N ARG A 149 4.60 19.37 -12.09
CA ARG A 149 5.09 20.11 -10.93
C ARG A 149 5.17 19.18 -9.74
N SER A 150 6.17 19.37 -8.89
CA SER A 150 6.20 18.67 -7.61
C SER A 150 5.08 19.22 -6.71
N ILE A 151 4.65 18.44 -5.73
CA ILE A 151 3.55 18.82 -4.83
C ILE A 151 3.85 20.14 -4.10
N GLU A 152 5.10 20.38 -3.73
CA GLU A 152 5.54 21.58 -3.01
C GLU A 152 5.38 22.87 -3.83
N GLN A 153 5.25 22.73 -5.16
CA GLN A 153 5.03 23.83 -6.10
C GLN A 153 3.54 24.06 -6.40
N CYS A 154 2.64 23.27 -5.81
CA CYS A 154 1.21 23.28 -6.09
C CYS A 154 0.43 24.03 -5.02
N ASP A 155 -0.80 24.45 -5.36
CA ASP A 155 -1.71 25.09 -4.40
C ASP A 155 -2.22 24.04 -3.38
N ILE A 156 -1.87 24.24 -2.11
CA ILE A 156 -2.23 23.36 -1.00
C ILE A 156 -3.75 23.19 -0.89
N SER A 157 -4.55 24.22 -1.19
CA SER A 157 -6.01 24.12 -1.12
C SER A 157 -6.59 23.14 -2.14
N ILE A 158 -5.99 23.09 -3.34
CA ILE A 158 -6.37 22.15 -4.39
C ILE A 158 -5.96 20.73 -4.00
N LEU A 159 -4.71 20.57 -3.53
CA LEU A 159 -4.18 19.28 -3.08
C LEU A 159 -5.03 18.71 -1.94
N LYS A 160 -5.32 19.52 -0.92
CA LYS A 160 -6.14 19.12 0.23
C LYS A 160 -7.50 18.60 -0.22
N ARG A 161 -8.19 19.34 -1.09
CA ARG A 161 -9.49 18.92 -1.62
C ARG A 161 -9.39 17.58 -2.36
N TRP A 162 -8.44 17.42 -3.27
CA TRP A 162 -8.30 16.17 -4.02
C TRP A 162 -7.94 14.97 -3.13
N PHE A 163 -7.10 15.17 -2.12
CA PHE A 163 -6.72 14.10 -1.21
C PHE A 163 -7.89 13.69 -0.33
N ILE A 164 -8.71 14.64 0.14
CA ILE A 164 -9.95 14.35 0.86
C ILE A 164 -10.92 13.59 -0.05
N ASP A 165 -11.20 14.12 -1.25
CA ASP A 165 -12.11 13.50 -2.22
C ASP A 165 -11.66 12.06 -2.52
N TYR A 166 -10.36 11.86 -2.77
CA TYR A 166 -9.78 10.54 -3.00
C TYR A 166 -9.91 9.60 -1.79
N LYS A 167 -9.60 10.06 -0.57
CA LYS A 167 -9.73 9.22 0.63
C LYS A 167 -11.19 8.82 0.88
N ILE A 168 -12.14 9.72 0.61
CA ILE A 168 -13.57 9.39 0.73
C ILE A 168 -14.00 8.40 -0.35
N GLU A 169 -13.76 8.73 -1.62
CA GLU A 169 -14.23 7.95 -2.77
C GLU A 169 -13.54 6.59 -2.87
N ALA A 170 -12.21 6.57 -2.83
CA ALA A 170 -11.43 5.38 -3.15
C ALA A 170 -11.12 4.52 -1.91
N LEU A 171 -11.08 5.13 -0.72
CA LEU A 171 -10.69 4.46 0.53
C LEU A 171 -11.85 4.30 1.53
N GLY A 172 -13.03 4.87 1.24
CA GLY A 172 -14.20 4.79 2.13
C GLY A 172 -14.05 5.60 3.42
N ALA A 173 -13.17 6.62 3.43
CA ALA A 173 -13.04 7.51 4.58
C ALA A 173 -14.32 8.33 4.80
N THR A 174 -14.58 8.68 6.06
CA THR A 174 -15.67 9.60 6.42
C THR A 174 -15.13 11.03 6.45
N SER A 175 -15.86 11.97 5.84
CA SER A 175 -15.54 13.39 5.94
C SER A 175 -15.58 13.85 7.41
N SER A 176 -14.45 14.29 7.93
CA SER A 176 -14.32 14.78 9.31
C SER A 176 -13.16 15.78 9.45
N PRO A 177 -13.14 16.61 10.52
CA PRO A 177 -12.00 17.49 10.81
C PRO A 177 -10.67 16.72 10.96
N GLU A 178 -10.70 15.49 11.48
CA GLU A 178 -9.52 14.64 11.63
C GLU A 178 -8.94 14.22 10.28
N LEU A 179 -9.81 13.91 9.30
CA LEU A 179 -9.39 13.62 7.93
C LEU A 179 -8.69 14.84 7.30
N GLU A 180 -9.17 16.04 7.57
CA GLU A 180 -8.52 17.26 7.08
C GLU A 180 -7.12 17.46 7.66
N ILE A 181 -6.93 17.17 8.95
CA ILE A 181 -5.63 17.25 9.62
C ILE A 181 -4.68 16.18 9.04
N GLU A 182 -5.14 14.93 8.93
CA GLU A 182 -4.36 13.84 8.35
C GLU A 182 -3.88 14.17 6.92
N VAL A 183 -4.76 14.72 6.09
CA VAL A 183 -4.42 15.12 4.72
C VAL A 183 -3.39 16.26 4.71
N LEU A 184 -3.51 17.23 5.61
CA LEU A 184 -2.54 18.32 5.70
C LEU A 184 -1.17 17.82 6.17
N ASP A 185 -1.13 16.92 7.15
CA ASP A 185 0.11 16.28 7.61
C ASP A 185 0.76 15.51 6.45
N GLU A 186 -0.03 14.76 5.68
CA GLU A 186 0.45 14.03 4.50
C GLU A 186 1.00 14.96 3.41
N ILE A 187 0.36 16.11 3.16
CA ILE A 187 0.85 17.11 2.20
C ILE A 187 2.16 17.77 2.67
N ASN A 188 2.38 17.87 3.97
CA ASN A 188 3.59 18.45 4.54
C ASN A 188 4.72 17.43 4.75
N ASP A 189 4.46 16.13 4.61
CA ASP A 189 5.46 15.08 4.78
C ASP A 189 6.38 14.96 3.56
N GLU A 190 7.54 15.61 3.62
CA GLU A 190 8.57 15.57 2.57
C GLU A 190 9.03 14.13 2.24
N SER A 191 9.01 13.21 3.21
CA SER A 191 9.46 11.84 2.97
C SER A 191 8.53 11.08 2.04
N VAL A 192 7.22 11.37 2.15
CA VAL A 192 6.15 10.79 1.32
C VAL A 192 6.05 11.51 -0.03
N ASN A 193 6.36 12.80 -0.09
CA ASN A 193 6.06 13.64 -1.25
C ASN A 193 7.18 13.73 -2.30
N LYS A 194 8.39 13.24 -2.01
CA LYS A 194 9.52 13.20 -2.97
C LYS A 194 9.20 12.61 -4.34
N ASN A 195 8.23 11.69 -4.40
CA ASN A 195 7.84 10.98 -5.61
C ASN A 195 6.40 11.29 -6.07
N ARG A 196 5.91 12.50 -5.76
CA ARG A 196 4.56 12.92 -6.15
C ARG A 196 4.63 14.15 -7.05
N TRP A 197 3.85 14.12 -8.12
CA TRP A 197 3.77 15.19 -9.10
C TRP A 197 2.33 15.44 -9.53
N VAL A 198 2.03 16.70 -9.86
CA VAL A 198 0.76 17.11 -10.44
C VAL A 198 0.97 17.47 -11.90
N LEU A 199 0.16 16.87 -12.76
CA LEU A 199 0.13 17.19 -14.18
C LEU A 199 -0.82 18.38 -14.42
N TYR A 200 -0.23 19.49 -14.85
CA TYR A 200 -0.96 20.66 -15.33
C TYR A 200 -1.11 20.61 -16.84
N TYR A 201 -2.31 20.93 -17.32
CA TYR A 201 -2.57 21.14 -18.74
C TYR A 201 -2.96 22.59 -18.98
N LYS A 202 -2.29 23.27 -19.93
CA LYS A 202 -2.59 24.64 -20.34
C LYS A 202 -3.95 24.69 -21.03
N ILE A 203 -4.98 25.10 -20.29
CA ILE A 203 -6.23 25.58 -20.89
C ILE A 203 -6.12 27.10 -21.03
N ILE A 204 -6.17 27.58 -22.26
CA ILE A 204 -6.54 28.97 -22.56
C ILE A 204 -7.97 29.14 -21.99
N ARG A 205 -8.08 29.86 -20.86
CA ARG A 205 -9.31 30.22 -20.12
C ARG A 205 -10.00 29.11 -19.30
N TYR A 206 -9.82 29.23 -17.97
CA TYR A 206 -10.71 28.77 -16.90
C TYR A 206 -11.24 27.33 -16.97
N ARG A 207 -10.37 26.35 -16.74
CA ARG A 207 -10.72 25.08 -16.06
C ARG A 207 -9.42 24.37 -15.73
N TYR A 208 -9.10 24.24 -14.44
CA TYR A 208 -8.03 23.36 -14.00
C TYR A 208 -8.57 21.93 -14.04
N VAL A 209 -8.06 21.13 -14.98
CA VAL A 209 -8.14 19.67 -14.90
C VAL A 209 -6.75 19.23 -14.50
N GLY A 210 -6.55 19.00 -13.21
CA GLY A 210 -5.35 18.31 -12.75
C GLY A 210 -5.69 16.85 -12.56
N LEU A 211 -4.90 16.00 -13.21
CA LEU A 211 -4.91 14.57 -12.99
C LEU A 211 -3.84 14.31 -11.95
N MET A 212 -4.24 13.93 -10.74
CA MET A 212 -3.31 13.33 -9.79
C MET A 212 -3.08 11.89 -10.25
N LEU A 213 -1.96 11.64 -10.93
CA LEU A 213 -1.50 10.27 -11.14
C LEU A 213 -0.94 9.77 -9.80
N ILE A 214 -1.82 9.25 -8.94
CA ILE A 214 -1.40 8.19 -8.02
C ILE A 214 -1.23 6.97 -8.91
N CYS A 215 0.02 6.62 -9.23
CA CYS A 215 0.32 5.38 -9.93
C CYS A 215 -0.09 4.23 -8.99
N LYS A 216 -1.35 3.81 -9.09
CA LYS A 216 -1.93 2.68 -8.35
C LYS A 216 -1.66 1.43 -9.19
N ILE A 217 -0.92 0.51 -8.60
CA ILE A 217 -0.67 -0.84 -9.10
C ILE A 217 -1.41 -1.74 -8.10
N SER A 218 -2.34 -2.53 -8.60
CA SER A 218 -3.47 -3.15 -7.91
C SER A 218 -3.16 -4.23 -6.87
N PHE A 219 -4.01 -4.25 -5.86
CA PHE A 219 -4.06 -5.23 -4.77
C PHE A 219 -5.54 -5.36 -4.41
N LYS A 220 -5.94 -6.46 -3.74
CA LYS A 220 -7.16 -6.39 -2.95
C LYS A 220 -6.99 -5.27 -1.92
N LEU A 221 -7.82 -4.24 -2.01
CA LEU A 221 -7.84 -3.16 -1.05
C LEU A 221 -9.04 -3.39 -0.13
N ALA A 222 -8.87 -4.25 0.88
CA ALA A 222 -9.86 -4.37 1.94
C ALA A 222 -9.47 -3.40 3.05
N GLN A 223 -10.10 -2.22 3.10
CA GLN A 223 -9.90 -1.25 4.19
C GLN A 223 -11.05 -1.32 5.20
N TYR A 224 -10.69 -1.24 6.47
CA TYR A 224 -11.53 -1.40 7.65
C TYR A 224 -12.00 -0.05 8.18
N ILE A 225 -13.27 0.06 8.59
CA ILE A 225 -13.75 1.22 9.36
C ILE A 225 -13.51 0.89 10.84
N ARG A 226 -12.64 1.65 11.52
CA ARG A 226 -12.54 1.59 12.99
C ARG A 226 -13.90 1.94 13.60
N HIS A 227 -14.54 0.97 14.25
CA HIS A 227 -15.52 1.29 15.28
C HIS A 227 -14.78 1.93 16.46
N GLN A 228 -15.22 3.14 16.80
CA GLN A 228 -14.93 3.78 18.07
C GLN A 228 -15.39 2.85 19.21
N ASN A 229 -14.51 2.61 20.16
CA ASN A 229 -14.89 2.35 21.55
C ASN A 229 -14.42 3.54 22.36
#